data_AF-A0A382WJC5-F1
#
_entry.id   AF-A0A382WJC5-F1
#
_cell.length_a   1.000
_cell.length_b   1.000
_cell.length_c   1.000
_cell.angle_alpha   90.00
_cell.angle_beta   90.00
_cell.angle_gamma   90.00
#
_symmetry.space_group_name_H-M   'P 1'
#
loop_
_entity.id
_entity.type
_entity.pdbx_description
1 polymer ?
#
loop_
_entity_poly.entity_id
_entity_poly.type
_entity_poly.pdbx_seq_one_letter_code
_entity_poly.pdbx_strand_id
1 'polypeptide(L)' 'MDKMKKFFLLNAAIIFSMIWAGTQHLPKMQLKDLNNKRQEVRQYYSDGPILMNFWNLACEPCK' A
#
# COMPACT_ATOMS: atom_id res chain seq x y z
N MET A 1 39.49 0.14 1.85
CA MET A 1 38.43 -0.55 1.09
C MET A 1 38.53 -0.12 -0.36
N ASP A 2 38.90 -1.03 -1.26
CA ASP A 2 39.21 -0.72 -2.66
C ASP A 2 38.03 -0.13 -3.43
N LYS A 3 38.32 0.74 -4.41
CA LYS A 3 37.34 1.44 -5.25
C LYS A 3 36.37 0.48 -5.95
N MET A 4 36.88 -0.68 -6.36
CA MET A 4 36.09 -1.78 -6.95
C MET A 4 35.09 -2.39 -5.96
N LYS A 5 35.50 -2.65 -4.71
CA LYS A 5 34.61 -3.16 -3.66
C LYS A 5 33.48 -2.19 -3.36
N LYS A 6 33.76 -0.87 -3.31
CA LYS A 6 32.73 0.16 -3.13
C LYS A 6 31.71 0.18 -4.26
N PHE A 7 32.16 0.07 -5.52
CA PHE A 7 31.26 0.04 -6.67
C PHE A 7 30.37 -1.21 -6.65
N PHE A 8 30.92 -2.38 -6.34
CA PHE A 8 30.16 -3.62 -6.21
C PHE A 8 29.10 -3.54 -5.09
N LEU A 9 29.49 -3.03 -3.91
CA LEU A 9 28.58 -2.85 -2.78
C LEU A 9 27.44 -1.87 -3.09
N LEU A 10 27.71 -0.80 -3.83
CA LEU A 10 26.69 0.17 -4.23
C LEU A 10 25.65 -0.45 -5.15
N ASN A 11 26.09 -1.20 -6.17
CA ASN A 11 25.20 -1.87 -7.11
C ASN A 11 24.36 -2.96 -6.40
N ALA A 12 24.97 -3.72 -5.50
CA ALA A 12 24.26 -4.72 -4.70
C ALA A 12 23.16 -4.07 -3.83
N ALA A 13 23.44 -2.93 -3.19
CA ALA A 13 22.46 -2.20 -2.39
C ALA A 13 21.28 -1.68 -3.23
N ILE A 14 21.54 -1.20 -4.45
CA ILE A 14 20.48 -0.74 -5.37
C ILE A 14 19.58 -1.90 -5.78
N ILE A 15 20.14 -3.04 -6.19
CA ILE A 15 19.37 -4.22 -6.58
C ILE A 15 18.53 -4.74 -5.40
N PHE A 16 19.12 -4.76 -4.21
CA PHE A 16 18.42 -5.17 -2.99
C PHE A 16 17.23 -4.26 -2.67
N SER A 17 17.36 -2.95 -2.89
CA SER A 17 16.26 -2.00 -2.66
C SER A 17 15.05 -2.23 -3.59
N MET A 18 15.28 -2.63 -4.84
CA MET A 18 14.21 -2.94 -5.79
C MET A 18 13.46 -4.22 -5.42
N ILE A 19 14.16 -5.22 -4.86
CA ILE A 19 13.56 -6.47 -4.39
C ILE A 19 12.72 -6.22 -3.12
N TRP A 20 13.14 -5.29 -2.27
CA TRP A 20 12.41 -4.91 -1.05
C TRP A 20 11.29 -3.89 -1.30
N ALA A 21 11.23 -3.27 -2.48
CA ALA A 21 10.03 -2.55 -2.93
C ALA A 21 8.91 -3.57 -3.21
N GLY A 22 8.41 -4.17 -2.14
CA GLY A 22 7.35 -5.16 -2.15
C GLY A 22 6.09 -4.59 -2.79
N THR A 23 5.30 -5.49 -3.34
CA THR A 23 4.09 -5.18 -4.06
C THR A 23 3.07 -4.59 -3.07
N GLN A 24 2.68 -3.32 -3.27
CA GLN A 24 1.75 -2.57 -2.40
C GLN A 24 0.31 -3.09 -2.57
N HIS A 25 0.05 -4.30 -2.08
CA HIS A 25 -1.32 -4.82 -2.05
C HIS A 25 -2.10 -4.14 -0.93
N LEU A 26 -3.36 -3.81 -1.21
CA LEU A 26 -4.31 -3.44 -0.16
C LEU A 26 -4.32 -4.50 0.96
N PRO A 27 -4.28 -4.07 2.24
CA PRO A 27 -4.35 -4.98 3.37
C PRO A 27 -5.56 -5.91 3.26
N LYS A 28 -5.44 -7.15 3.74
CA LYS A 28 -6.59 -8.05 3.85
C LYS A 28 -7.46 -7.56 5.02
N MET A 29 -8.35 -6.63 4.74
CA MET A 29 -9.25 -6.03 5.73
C MET A 29 -10.71 -6.18 5.30
N GLN A 30 -11.57 -6.33 6.31
CA GLN A 30 -13.02 -6.36 6.15
C GLN A 30 -13.60 -5.13 6.83
N LEU A 31 -14.42 -4.37 6.10
CA LEU A 31 -15.15 -3.22 6.61
C LEU A 31 -16.64 -3.53 6.61
N LYS A 32 -17.40 -2.88 7.49
CA LYS A 32 -18.86 -2.94 7.45
C LYS A 32 -19.38 -1.89 6.49
N ASP A 33 -20.32 -2.26 5.64
CA ASP A 33 -21.09 -1.30 4.84
C ASP A 33 -22.21 -0.65 5.67
N LEU A 34 -22.92 0.30 5.06
CA LEU A 34 -24.05 1.01 5.68
C LEU A 34 -25.24 0.09 6.03
N ASN A 35 -25.27 -1.13 5.46
CA ASN A 35 -26.27 -2.16 5.74
C ASN A 35 -25.74 -3.19 6.75
N ASN A 36 -24.63 -2.90 7.45
CA ASN A 36 -23.99 -3.75 8.45
C ASN A 36 -23.47 -5.10 7.88
N LYS A 37 -23.34 -5.23 6.55
CA LYS A 37 -22.72 -6.41 5.93
C LYS A 37 -21.19 -6.24 5.92
N ARG A 38 -20.48 -7.34 6.16
CA ARG A 38 -19.01 -7.36 6.05
C ARG A 38 -18.61 -7.46 4.58
N GLN A 39 -17.76 -6.54 4.15
CA GLN A 39 -17.26 -6.45 2.78
C GLN A 39 -15.73 -6.55 2.80
N GLU A 40 -15.15 -7.37 1.93
CA GLU A 40 -13.69 -7.43 1.75
C GLU A 40 -13.23 -6.28 0.86
N VAL A 41 -12.32 -5.43 1.35
CA VAL A 41 -11.88 -4.24 0.60
C VAL A 41 -11.23 -4.60 -0.75
N ARG A 42 -10.60 -5.77 -0.84
CA ARG A 42 -9.95 -6.27 -2.07
C ARG A 42 -10.94 -6.53 -3.21
N GLN A 43 -12.20 -6.82 -2.90
CA GLN A 43 -13.20 -7.12 -3.92
C GLN A 43 -13.49 -5.89 -4.81
N TYR A 44 -13.27 -4.68 -4.30
CA TYR A 44 -13.51 -3.45 -5.07
C TYR A 44 -12.37 -3.13 -6.05
N TYR A 45 -11.21 -3.78 -5.94
CA TYR A 45 -10.08 -3.60 -6.86
C TYR A 45 -10.12 -4.57 -8.05
N SER A 46 -11.03 -5.56 -8.07
CA SER A 46 -11.08 -6.57 -9.15
C SER A 46 -11.27 -5.95 -10.53
N ASP A 47 -11.97 -4.81 -10.58
CA ASP A 47 -12.42 -4.18 -11.82
C ASP A 47 -11.55 -2.97 -12.23
N GLY A 48 -10.49 -2.67 -11.46
CA GLY A 48 -9.53 -1.60 -11.75
C GLY A 48 -9.12 -0.75 -10.54
N PRO A 49 -8.36 0.33 -10.77
CA PRO A 49 -7.93 1.26 -9.73
C PRO A 49 -9.12 1.94 -9.05
N ILE A 50 -9.07 2.07 -7.74
CA ILE A 50 -10.11 2.71 -6.93
C ILE A 50 -9.57 3.84 -6.10
N LEU A 51 -10.35 4.92 -5.97
CA LEU A 51 -10.09 6.02 -5.06
C LEU A 51 -10.76 5.73 -3.71
N MET A 52 -9.97 5.67 -2.65
CA MET A 52 -10.48 5.49 -1.28
C MET A 52 -10.38 6.80 -0.50
N ASN A 53 -11.47 7.19 0.15
CA ASN A 53 -11.52 8.35 1.05
C ASN A 53 -11.84 7.88 2.48
N PHE A 54 -11.01 8.28 3.44
CA PHE A 54 -11.19 7.94 4.86
C PHE A 54 -11.66 9.19 5.62
N TRP A 55 -12.87 9.12 6.16
CA TRP A 55 -13.47 10.22 6.92
C TRP A 55 -14.28 9.65 8.08
N ASN A 56 -14.49 10.47 9.10
CA ASN A 56 -15.28 10.12 10.27
C ASN A 56 -16.40 11.16 10.43
N LEU A 57 -17.64 10.69 10.58
CA LEU A 57 -18.83 11.52 10.84
C LEU A 57 -18.71 12.33 12.14
N ALA A 58 -17.88 11.88 13.09
CA ALA A 58 -17.69 12.52 14.39
C ALA A 58 -16.63 13.64 14.38
N CYS A 59 -15.96 13.89 13.26
CA CYS A 59 -15.07 15.04 13.09
C CYS A 59 -15.72 16.05 12.15
N GLU A 60 -15.86 17.31 12.56
CA GLU A 60 -16.03 18.40 11.58
C GLU A 60 -14.81 18.41 10.64
N PRO A 61 -15.00 18.61 9.32
CA PRO A 61 -15.76 19.73 8.80
C PRO A 61 -16.86 19.30 7.82
N CYS A 62 -18.12 19.45 8.22
CA CYS A 62 -19.20 19.63 7.26
C CYS A 62 -19.88 20.97 7.54
N LYS A 63 -19.15 22.06 7.21
CA LYS A 63 -19.68 23.36 6.82
C LYS A 63 -18.84 23.92 5.69
#